data_AF-A0A4Q6F2Q0-F1
#
_entry.id   AF-A0A4Q6F2Q0-F1
#
_cell.length_a   1.000
_cell.length_b   1.000
_cell.length_c   1.000
_cell.angle_alpha   90.00
_cell.angle_beta   90.00
_cell.angle_gamma   90.00
#
_symmetry.space_group_name_H-M   'P 1'
#
loop_
_entity.id
_entity.type
_entity.pdbx_description
1 polymer ?
#
loop_
_entity_poly.entity_id
_entity_poly.type
_entity_poly.pdbx_seq_one_letter_code
_entity_poly.pdbx_strand_id
1 'polypeptide(L)'
;EIKLTSHPLYSWQTSLAAMRRQKAPLERHEAIFWISFGFTPELAIKRMYTVYDRYKHRQVPVDQIPWEGVAPALFRYDCASLAIEKAYSFPAGVFPSSPLFMPRTNAQSQTDGYILCTIATDEKSSGHSGDELWIFDCRKLEAGPICKLHHSDLDMALTLHTEWIDTIEERGSNYRIDMREAYSEALVTKSGAMQVVFESQIFPQFDYPLSN
;
A
#
# COMPACT_ATOMS: atom_id res chain seq x y z
N GLU A 1 -24.02 -16.47 -3.88
CA GLU A 1 -22.91 -17.13 -4.59
C GLU A 1 -21.69 -16.22 -4.51
N ILE A 2 -20.53 -16.71 -4.06
CA ILE A 2 -19.31 -15.89 -3.95
C ILE A 2 -18.54 -16.06 -5.26
N LYS A 3 -18.34 -14.97 -6.01
CA LYS A 3 -17.50 -14.97 -7.21
C LYS A 3 -16.07 -14.61 -6.82
N LEU A 4 -15.14 -15.51 -7.08
CA LEU A 4 -13.71 -15.24 -6.95
C LEU A 4 -13.22 -14.61 -8.26
N THR A 5 -12.49 -13.50 -8.15
CA THR A 5 -11.81 -12.88 -9.29
C THR A 5 -10.31 -12.89 -9.03
N SER A 6 -9.54 -13.37 -10.01
CA SER A 6 -8.08 -13.33 -10.04
C SER A 6 -7.61 -13.06 -11.47
N HIS A 7 -6.37 -12.59 -11.60
CA HIS A 7 -5.71 -12.40 -12.89
C HIS A 7 -4.28 -12.95 -12.80
N PRO A 8 -3.86 -13.82 -13.73
CA PRO A 8 -2.58 -14.54 -13.62
C PRO A 8 -1.35 -13.63 -13.57
N LEU A 9 -1.47 -12.39 -14.07
CA LEU A 9 -0.37 -11.41 -14.07
C LEU A 9 -0.48 -10.33 -12.99
N TYR A 10 -1.66 -10.08 -12.43
CA TYR A 10 -1.89 -8.85 -11.65
C TYR A 10 -2.42 -9.09 -10.25
N SER A 11 -2.86 -10.31 -9.90
CA SER A 11 -3.43 -10.58 -8.58
C SER A 11 -2.52 -11.43 -7.68
N TRP A 12 -1.23 -11.54 -8.01
CA TRP A 12 -0.25 -12.17 -7.12
C TRP A 12 0.12 -11.20 -6.01
N GLN A 13 -0.10 -11.59 -4.75
CA GLN A 13 0.15 -10.72 -3.59
C GLN A 13 -0.54 -9.33 -3.69
N THR A 14 -1.83 -9.33 -4.05
CA THR A 14 -2.69 -8.13 -3.96
C THR A 14 -2.68 -7.62 -2.52
N SER A 15 -2.23 -6.38 -2.31
CA SER A 15 -1.86 -5.91 -0.96
C SER A 15 -2.54 -4.61 -0.57
N LEU A 16 -2.33 -3.54 -1.34
CA LEU A 16 -2.73 -2.19 -0.97
C LEU A 16 -3.73 -1.63 -1.98
N ALA A 17 -4.70 -0.86 -1.50
CA ALA A 17 -5.75 -0.26 -2.33
C ALA A 17 -5.74 1.26 -2.23
N ALA A 18 -6.10 1.90 -3.34
CA ALA A 18 -6.43 3.31 -3.42
C ALA A 18 -7.83 3.49 -3.99
N MET A 19 -8.58 4.41 -3.40
CA MET A 19 -9.92 4.78 -3.81
C MET A 19 -10.08 6.27 -3.63
N ARG A 20 -10.94 6.89 -4.44
CA ARG A 20 -11.36 8.26 -4.20
C ARG A 20 -12.02 8.34 -2.81
N ARG A 21 -11.44 9.14 -1.92
CA ARG A 21 -12.06 9.43 -0.63
C ARG A 21 -13.38 10.18 -0.85
N GLN A 22 -14.41 9.77 -0.13
CA GLN A 22 -15.71 10.43 -0.16
C GLN A 22 -16.20 10.65 1.27
N LYS A 23 -16.90 11.77 1.50
CA LYS A 23 -17.43 12.11 2.84
C LYS A 23 -18.59 11.21 3.25
N ALA A 24 -19.44 10.84 2.28
CA ALA A 24 -20.56 9.94 2.50
C ALA A 24 -20.19 8.51 2.08
N PRO A 25 -20.68 7.49 2.79
CA PRO A 25 -20.57 6.11 2.34
C PRO A 25 -21.27 5.94 1.00
N LEU A 26 -20.63 5.23 0.07
CA LEU A 26 -21.23 4.86 -1.19
C LEU A 26 -22.01 3.56 -1.05
N GLU A 27 -23.15 3.46 -1.72
CA GLU A 27 -23.85 2.19 -1.87
C GLU A 27 -23.04 1.20 -2.69
N ARG A 28 -22.29 1.69 -3.71
CA ARG A 28 -21.43 0.89 -4.58
C ARG A 28 -20.21 1.69 -5.02
N HIS A 29 -19.06 1.03 -5.08
CA HIS A 29 -17.88 1.53 -5.78
C HIS A 29 -18.01 1.24 -7.29
N GLU A 30 -17.50 2.13 -8.12
CA GLU A 30 -17.30 1.96 -9.56
C GLU A 30 -15.91 1.35 -9.83
N ALA A 31 -14.89 1.84 -9.12
CA ALA A 31 -13.51 1.46 -9.33
C ALA A 31 -12.71 1.42 -8.03
N ILE A 32 -11.84 0.41 -7.91
CA ILE A 32 -10.83 0.29 -6.86
C ILE A 32 -9.48 0.06 -7.52
N PHE A 33 -8.48 0.84 -7.14
CA PHE A 33 -7.11 0.66 -7.62
C PHE A 33 -6.34 -0.18 -6.63
N TRP A 34 -5.57 -1.13 -7.11
CA TRP A 34 -4.82 -2.07 -6.29
C TRP A 34 -3.36 -2.14 -6.74
N ILE A 35 -2.46 -2.25 -5.76
CA ILE A 35 -1.11 -2.74 -5.97
C ILE A 35 -1.06 -4.23 -5.67
N SER A 36 -0.46 -4.95 -6.61
CA SER A 36 0.09 -6.29 -6.43
C SER A 36 1.61 -6.16 -6.31
N PHE A 37 2.19 -6.83 -5.33
CA PHE A 37 3.66 -6.94 -5.20
C PHE A 37 4.23 -8.05 -6.11
N GLY A 38 3.39 -8.66 -6.96
CA GLY A 38 3.78 -9.74 -7.85
C GLY A 38 4.12 -11.01 -7.09
N PHE A 39 5.10 -11.74 -7.61
CA PHE A 39 5.65 -12.94 -7.00
C PHE A 39 7.16 -12.99 -7.24
N THR A 40 7.93 -12.99 -6.16
CA THR A 40 9.40 -13.11 -6.18
C THR A 40 9.79 -14.49 -5.67
N PRO A 41 10.27 -15.41 -6.53
CA PRO A 41 10.60 -16.79 -6.15
C PRO A 41 11.56 -16.88 -4.96
N GLU A 42 12.50 -15.94 -4.86
CA GLU A 42 13.52 -15.86 -3.82
C GLU A 42 12.92 -15.60 -2.42
N LEU A 43 11.73 -14.99 -2.35
CA LEU A 43 11.00 -14.73 -1.10
C LEU A 43 10.04 -15.88 -0.73
N ALA A 44 9.89 -16.88 -1.59
CA ALA A 44 8.96 -17.98 -1.36
C ALA A 44 9.50 -18.98 -0.33
N ILE A 45 8.96 -18.94 0.89
CA ILE A 45 9.37 -19.84 1.96
C ILE A 45 8.82 -21.25 1.69
N LYS A 46 9.71 -22.24 1.48
CA LYS A 46 9.36 -23.65 1.22
C LYS A 46 8.31 -24.23 2.16
N ARG A 47 8.46 -23.93 3.45
CA ARG A 47 7.52 -24.37 4.49
C ARG A 47 6.10 -23.91 4.20
N MET A 48 5.89 -22.69 3.71
CA MET A 48 4.57 -22.13 3.46
C MET A 48 3.85 -22.93 2.38
N TYR A 49 4.42 -23.09 1.18
CA TYR A 49 3.70 -23.81 0.14
C TYR A 49 3.60 -25.32 0.41
N THR A 50 4.52 -25.90 1.20
CA THR A 50 4.44 -27.31 1.63
C THR A 50 3.28 -27.56 2.59
N VAL A 51 3.10 -26.71 3.62
CA VAL A 51 2.01 -26.86 4.60
C VAL A 51 0.64 -26.75 3.92
N TYR A 52 0.53 -25.89 2.91
CA TYR A 52 -0.73 -25.67 2.19
C TYR A 52 -0.89 -26.52 0.93
N ASP A 53 0.03 -27.44 0.60
CA ASP A 53 0.01 -28.23 -0.64
C ASP A 53 -1.35 -28.93 -0.86
N ARG A 54 -1.86 -29.57 0.19
CA ARG A 54 -3.16 -30.29 0.19
C ARG A 54 -4.31 -29.50 0.82
N TYR A 55 -4.16 -28.18 0.96
CA TYR A 55 -5.22 -27.37 1.57
C TYR A 55 -6.45 -27.33 0.65
N LYS A 56 -7.61 -27.73 1.18
CA LYS A 56 -8.87 -27.88 0.42
C LYS A 56 -9.34 -26.64 -0.35
N HIS A 57 -8.87 -25.44 0.02
CA HIS A 57 -9.22 -24.19 -0.65
C HIS A 57 -8.06 -23.57 -1.45
N ARG A 58 -6.95 -24.29 -1.63
CA ARG A 58 -5.86 -23.86 -2.52
C ARG A 58 -6.42 -23.72 -3.95
N GLN A 59 -6.30 -22.52 -4.50
CA GLN A 59 -6.74 -22.23 -5.87
C GLN A 59 -5.65 -22.51 -6.90
N VAL A 60 -4.38 -22.35 -6.51
CA VAL A 60 -3.22 -22.56 -7.39
C VAL A 60 -2.38 -23.73 -6.85
N PRO A 61 -2.31 -24.86 -7.56
CA PRO A 61 -1.40 -25.97 -7.27
C PRO A 61 0.07 -25.53 -7.15
N VAL A 62 0.89 -26.23 -6.35
CA VAL A 62 2.29 -25.83 -6.09
C VAL A 62 3.16 -25.88 -7.36
N ASP A 63 2.89 -26.84 -8.25
CA ASP A 63 3.54 -26.99 -9.55
C ASP A 63 3.08 -25.95 -10.59
N GLN A 64 2.03 -25.18 -10.28
CA GLN A 64 1.51 -24.08 -11.09
C GLN A 64 1.81 -22.69 -10.49
N ILE A 65 2.61 -22.63 -9.43
CA ILE A 65 3.17 -21.36 -8.95
C ILE A 65 4.14 -20.84 -10.03
N PRO A 66 4.09 -19.54 -10.39
CA PRO A 66 4.92 -18.95 -11.43
C PRO A 66 6.35 -18.76 -10.93
N TRP A 67 7.11 -19.86 -10.87
CA TRP A 67 8.49 -19.88 -10.36
C TRP A 67 9.48 -19.06 -11.20
N GLU A 68 9.06 -18.61 -12.39
CA GLU A 68 9.74 -17.60 -13.19
C GLU A 68 9.60 -16.16 -12.64
N GLY A 69 8.71 -15.95 -11.68
CA GLY A 69 8.40 -14.65 -11.11
C GLY A 69 7.25 -13.92 -11.82
N VAL A 70 6.57 -13.07 -11.08
CA VAL A 70 5.52 -12.18 -11.60
C VAL A 70 5.86 -10.76 -11.19
N ALA A 71 5.86 -9.84 -12.13
CA ALA A 71 6.13 -8.44 -11.86
C ALA A 71 5.06 -7.83 -10.92
N PRO A 72 5.44 -6.89 -10.05
CA PRO A 72 4.47 -6.05 -9.38
C PRO A 72 3.58 -5.32 -10.39
N ALA A 73 2.36 -4.98 -9.99
CA ALA A 73 1.40 -4.31 -10.87
C ALA A 73 0.53 -3.31 -10.14
N LEU A 74 0.17 -2.23 -10.83
CA LEU A 74 -0.91 -1.32 -10.46
C LEU A 74 -2.08 -1.62 -11.39
N PHE A 75 -3.25 -1.93 -10.85
CA PHE A 75 -4.42 -2.24 -11.66
C PHE A 75 -5.71 -1.65 -11.12
N ARG A 76 -6.65 -1.42 -12.02
CA ARG A 76 -8.01 -1.00 -11.72
C ARG A 76 -8.92 -2.22 -11.75
N TYR A 77 -9.56 -2.48 -10.62
CA TYR A 77 -10.69 -3.38 -10.52
C TYR A 77 -11.98 -2.62 -10.83
N ASP A 78 -12.67 -3.01 -11.90
CA ASP A 78 -14.00 -2.48 -12.22
C ASP A 78 -15.06 -3.26 -11.42
N CYS A 79 -15.80 -2.53 -10.58
CA CYS A 79 -16.75 -3.13 -9.66
C CYS A 79 -18.08 -3.53 -10.32
N ALA A 80 -18.37 -3.03 -11.52
CA ALA A 80 -19.57 -3.40 -12.26
C ALA A 80 -19.35 -4.70 -13.05
N SER A 81 -18.23 -4.82 -13.77
CA SER A 81 -17.86 -6.02 -14.53
C SER A 81 -17.19 -7.10 -13.67
N LEU A 82 -16.72 -6.73 -12.47
CA LEU A 82 -15.95 -7.58 -11.54
C LEU A 82 -14.67 -8.12 -12.22
N ALA A 83 -13.99 -7.26 -12.95
CA ALA A 83 -12.81 -7.61 -13.75
C ALA A 83 -11.66 -6.60 -13.59
N ILE A 84 -10.45 -7.07 -13.86
CA ILE A 84 -9.26 -6.22 -13.98
C ILE A 84 -9.14 -5.80 -15.44
N GLU A 85 -9.50 -4.55 -15.73
CA GLU A 85 -9.57 -4.05 -17.11
C GLU A 85 -8.33 -3.29 -17.54
N LYS A 86 -7.76 -2.53 -16.60
CA LYS A 86 -6.64 -1.62 -16.84
C LYS A 86 -5.55 -1.94 -15.84
N ALA A 87 -4.32 -2.14 -16.31
CA ALA A 87 -3.20 -2.51 -15.48
C ALA A 87 -1.88 -2.03 -16.08
N TYR A 88 -0.90 -1.86 -15.21
CA TYR A 88 0.48 -1.57 -15.53
C TYR A 88 1.38 -2.51 -14.72
N SER A 89 2.23 -3.28 -15.42
CA SER A 89 3.29 -4.05 -14.79
C SER A 89 4.52 -3.17 -14.60
N PHE A 90 5.05 -3.15 -13.38
CA PHE A 90 6.28 -2.43 -13.08
C PHE A 90 7.50 -3.18 -13.66
N PRO A 91 8.55 -2.45 -14.06
CA PRO A 91 9.78 -3.09 -14.52
C PRO A 91 10.47 -3.84 -13.38
N ALA A 92 11.40 -4.72 -13.74
CA ALA A 92 12.24 -5.41 -12.75
C ALA A 92 13.05 -4.41 -11.90
N GLY A 93 13.30 -4.77 -10.64
CA GLY A 93 14.04 -3.92 -9.69
C GLY A 93 13.23 -2.76 -9.11
N VAL A 94 11.94 -2.64 -9.45
CA VAL A 94 11.03 -1.62 -8.92
C VAL A 94 10.01 -2.25 -7.97
N PHE A 95 9.93 -1.72 -6.76
CA PHE A 95 8.95 -2.08 -5.75
C PHE A 95 7.95 -0.93 -5.53
N PRO A 96 6.72 -1.04 -6.07
CA PRO A 96 5.69 -0.03 -5.87
C PRO A 96 4.95 -0.25 -4.55
N SER A 97 4.62 0.83 -3.84
CA SER A 97 3.81 0.79 -2.62
C SER A 97 2.90 2.01 -2.48
N SER A 98 2.12 2.02 -1.39
CA SER A 98 1.28 3.14 -0.94
C SER A 98 0.51 3.86 -2.06
N PRO A 99 -0.36 3.14 -2.80
CA PRO A 99 -1.12 3.78 -3.85
C PRO A 99 -2.03 4.85 -3.23
N LEU A 100 -2.06 6.03 -3.82
CA LEU A 100 -2.86 7.16 -3.37
C LEU A 100 -3.70 7.69 -4.52
N PHE A 101 -5.01 7.82 -4.31
CA PHE A 101 -5.88 8.49 -5.26
C PHE A 101 -5.86 10.01 -5.03
N MET A 102 -5.53 10.76 -6.09
CA MET A 102 -5.57 12.23 -6.11
C MET A 102 -6.68 12.68 -7.07
N PRO A 103 -7.77 13.30 -6.58
CA PRO A 103 -8.85 13.75 -7.45
C PRO A 103 -8.39 14.88 -8.37
N ARG A 104 -8.88 14.87 -9.62
CA ARG A 104 -8.83 16.07 -10.45
C ARG A 104 -9.69 17.17 -9.81
N THR A 105 -9.35 18.44 -10.05
CA THR A 105 -10.25 19.55 -9.71
C THR A 105 -11.64 19.30 -10.27
N ASN A 106 -12.66 19.35 -9.42
CA ASN A 106 -14.06 19.05 -9.75
C ASN A 106 -14.30 17.61 -10.24
N ALA A 107 -13.49 16.63 -9.81
CA ALA A 107 -13.67 15.22 -10.16
C ALA A 107 -15.10 14.73 -9.93
N GLN A 108 -15.70 14.13 -10.96
CA GLN A 108 -17.08 13.63 -10.91
C GLN A 108 -17.18 12.11 -10.71
N SER A 109 -16.13 11.35 -11.04
CA SER A 109 -16.14 9.88 -10.93
C SER A 109 -14.99 9.33 -10.08
N GLN A 110 -15.03 8.04 -9.77
CA GLN A 110 -13.93 7.35 -9.07
C GLN A 110 -12.70 7.11 -9.95
N THR A 111 -12.75 7.49 -11.23
CA THR A 111 -11.65 7.37 -12.19
C THR A 111 -11.17 8.74 -12.68
N ASP A 112 -11.75 9.84 -12.18
CA ASP A 112 -11.39 11.20 -12.58
C ASP A 112 -10.29 11.77 -11.69
N GLY A 113 -9.07 11.32 -11.92
CA GLY A 113 -7.94 11.72 -11.10
C GLY A 113 -6.67 10.97 -11.49
N TYR A 114 -5.80 10.84 -10.51
CA TYR A 114 -4.49 10.25 -10.65
C TYR A 114 -4.23 9.25 -9.53
N ILE A 115 -3.39 8.26 -9.80
CA ILE A 115 -2.79 7.43 -8.75
C ILE A 115 -1.34 7.85 -8.58
N LEU A 116 -0.92 8.15 -7.35
CA LEU A 116 0.48 8.23 -6.98
C LEU A 116 0.90 6.90 -6.32
N CYS A 117 2.06 6.38 -6.67
CA CYS A 117 2.72 5.27 -5.98
C CYS A 117 4.08 5.72 -5.49
N THR A 118 4.47 5.32 -4.28
CA THR A 118 5.86 5.38 -3.85
C THR A 118 6.62 4.23 -4.48
N ILE A 119 7.84 4.50 -4.93
CA ILE A 119 8.68 3.53 -5.62
C ILE A 119 10.01 3.42 -4.88
N ALA A 120 10.30 2.22 -4.40
CA ALA A 120 11.66 1.84 -4.04
C ALA A 120 12.31 1.11 -5.22
N THR A 121 13.58 1.38 -5.49
CA THR A 121 14.31 0.79 -6.63
C THR A 121 15.66 0.23 -6.18
N ASP A 122 16.12 -0.78 -6.89
CA ASP A 122 17.49 -1.30 -6.77
C ASP A 122 18.52 -0.38 -7.45
N GLU A 123 18.08 0.55 -8.31
CA GLU A 123 18.94 1.51 -9.00
C GLU A 123 19.43 2.63 -8.05
N LYS A 124 20.45 2.31 -7.26
CA LYS A 124 21.15 3.27 -6.40
C LYS A 124 22.35 3.89 -7.11
N SER A 125 22.59 5.15 -6.80
CA SER A 125 23.75 5.92 -7.26
C SER A 125 24.41 6.57 -6.05
N SER A 126 25.67 6.98 -6.19
CA SER A 126 26.38 7.65 -5.10
C SER A 126 25.66 8.94 -4.70
N GLY A 127 25.08 8.96 -3.50
CA GLY A 127 24.45 10.14 -2.91
C GLY A 127 22.95 10.29 -3.11
N HIS A 128 22.24 9.26 -3.62
CA HIS A 128 20.77 9.24 -3.63
C HIS A 128 20.21 7.84 -3.35
N SER A 129 19.06 7.75 -2.67
CA SER A 129 18.45 6.44 -2.34
C SER A 129 17.90 5.73 -3.59
N GLY A 130 17.54 6.51 -4.62
CA GLY A 130 16.85 6.03 -5.83
C GLY A 130 15.33 6.09 -5.73
N ASP A 131 14.76 6.46 -4.58
CA ASP A 131 13.30 6.45 -4.42
C ASP A 131 12.61 7.48 -5.31
N GLU A 132 11.44 7.11 -5.82
CA GLU A 132 10.65 7.93 -6.74
C GLU A 132 9.17 7.97 -6.32
N LEU A 133 8.44 8.96 -6.84
CA LEU A 133 6.98 9.01 -6.80
C LEU A 133 6.46 8.94 -8.24
N TRP A 134 5.68 7.91 -8.57
CA TRP A 134 5.13 7.74 -9.91
C TRP A 134 3.67 8.11 -9.94
N ILE A 135 3.30 8.97 -10.88
CA ILE A 135 1.93 9.45 -11.07
C ILE A 135 1.36 8.83 -12.33
N PHE A 136 0.19 8.24 -12.21
CA PHE A 136 -0.56 7.58 -13.29
C PHE A 136 -1.89 8.29 -13.51
N ASP A 137 -2.35 8.35 -14.76
CA ASP A 137 -3.73 8.74 -15.07
C ASP A 137 -4.66 7.55 -14.79
N CYS A 138 -5.66 7.73 -13.91
CA CYS A 138 -6.62 6.70 -13.52
C CYS A 138 -7.39 6.07 -14.69
N ARG A 139 -7.48 6.76 -15.84
CA ARG A 139 -8.18 6.28 -17.04
C ARG A 139 -7.27 5.59 -18.05
N LYS A 140 -5.95 5.67 -17.87
CA LYS A 140 -4.94 5.18 -18.83
C LYS A 140 -3.76 4.53 -18.11
N LEU A 141 -4.03 3.67 -17.12
CA LEU A 141 -2.97 2.99 -16.35
C LEU A 141 -1.99 2.25 -17.27
N GLU A 142 -2.50 1.61 -18.32
CA GLU A 142 -1.71 0.85 -19.30
C GLU A 142 -0.69 1.70 -20.07
N ALA A 143 -0.88 3.02 -20.12
CA ALA A 143 0.08 3.94 -20.72
C ALA A 143 1.31 4.18 -19.82
N GLY A 144 1.27 3.68 -18.58
CA GLY A 144 2.32 3.86 -17.59
C GLY A 144 2.26 5.21 -16.87
N PRO A 145 3.31 5.53 -16.09
CA PRO A 145 3.35 6.77 -15.34
C PRO A 145 3.44 7.97 -16.30
N ILE A 146 2.58 8.95 -16.10
CA ILE A 146 2.60 10.23 -16.81
C ILE A 146 3.66 11.18 -16.25
N CYS A 147 4.14 10.92 -15.04
CA CYS A 147 5.19 11.67 -14.40
C CYS A 147 5.90 10.79 -13.36
N LYS A 148 7.22 10.92 -13.27
CA LYS A 148 8.06 10.34 -12.22
C LYS A 148 8.78 11.49 -11.52
N LEU A 149 8.62 11.60 -10.22
CA LEU A 149 9.27 12.62 -9.39
C LEU A 149 10.38 11.97 -8.58
N HIS A 150 11.53 12.62 -8.50
CA HIS A 150 12.67 12.18 -7.73
C HIS A 150 13.38 13.40 -7.12
N HIS A 151 14.16 13.17 -6.06
CA HIS A 151 15.03 14.19 -5.47
C HIS A 151 16.25 13.50 -4.83
N SER A 152 17.42 14.15 -4.79
CA SER A 152 18.63 13.56 -4.18
C SER A 152 18.44 13.24 -2.69
N ASP A 153 17.66 14.08 -2.03
CA ASP A 153 17.39 13.99 -0.59
C ASP A 153 16.11 13.20 -0.28
N LEU A 154 15.43 12.67 -1.30
CA LEU A 154 14.32 11.75 -1.09
C LEU A 154 14.89 10.40 -0.71
N ASP A 155 14.71 10.00 0.54
CA ASP A 155 15.10 8.71 1.10
C ASP A 155 13.95 8.19 1.95
N MET A 156 13.11 7.35 1.35
CA MET A 156 11.87 6.86 1.95
C MET A 156 12.11 5.48 2.56
N ALA A 157 11.73 5.33 3.83
CA ALA A 157 11.47 4.00 4.36
C ALA A 157 10.26 3.35 3.64
N LEU A 158 10.09 2.03 3.79
CA LEU A 158 8.92 1.34 3.26
C LEU A 158 7.63 1.96 3.81
N THR A 159 6.83 2.53 2.92
CA THR A 159 5.51 3.08 3.23
C THR A 159 4.41 2.05 2.93
N LEU A 160 3.32 2.06 3.70
CA LEU A 160 2.13 1.23 3.43
C LEU A 160 0.88 2.05 3.08
N HIS A 161 0.61 3.10 3.85
CA HIS A 161 -0.58 3.94 3.67
C HIS A 161 -0.19 5.38 3.38
N THR A 162 -1.01 6.03 2.57
CA THR A 162 -0.86 7.42 2.11
C THR A 162 -2.23 8.09 2.13
N GLU A 163 -2.24 9.42 2.25
CA GLU A 163 -3.45 10.22 2.24
C GLU A 163 -3.23 11.46 1.37
N TRP A 164 -4.27 11.86 0.64
CA TRP A 164 -4.30 13.09 -0.13
C TRP A 164 -5.07 14.13 0.67
N ILE A 165 -4.48 15.30 0.81
CA ILE A 165 -5.12 16.49 1.38
C ILE A 165 -5.04 17.61 0.34
N ASP A 166 -6.17 18.28 0.09
CA ASP A 166 -6.22 19.34 -0.92
C ASP A 166 -5.36 20.55 -0.51
N THR A 167 -5.30 20.82 0.79
CA THR A 167 -4.55 21.92 1.39
C THR A 167 -3.89 21.42 2.67
N ILE A 168 -2.63 21.83 2.88
CA ILE A 168 -1.95 21.66 4.17
C ILE A 168 -2.48 22.77 5.09
N GLU A 169 -3.14 22.38 6.18
CA GLU A 169 -3.71 23.29 7.16
C GLU A 169 -3.18 22.99 8.56
N GLU A 170 -3.26 23.98 9.45
CA GLU A 170 -2.95 23.76 10.87
C GLU A 170 -3.93 22.77 11.49
N ARG A 171 -3.44 21.96 12.42
CA ARG A 171 -4.26 20.99 13.15
C ARG A 171 -5.25 21.71 14.07
N GLY A 172 -6.53 21.76 13.68
CA GLY A 172 -7.60 22.34 14.51
C GLY A 172 -8.17 21.41 15.59
N SER A 173 -7.74 20.15 15.67
CA SER A 173 -8.22 19.20 16.67
C SER A 173 -7.40 19.24 17.95
N ASN A 174 -8.08 19.35 19.10
CA ASN A 174 -7.49 19.20 20.43
C ASN A 174 -7.44 17.75 20.91
N TYR A 175 -7.95 16.79 20.13
CA TYR A 175 -7.88 15.36 20.47
C TYR A 175 -6.42 14.95 20.67
N ARG A 176 -6.10 14.29 21.77
CA ARG A 176 -4.78 13.70 22.03
C ARG A 176 -5.01 12.35 22.70
N ILE A 177 -4.18 11.37 22.35
CA ILE A 177 -4.16 10.06 23.00
C ILE A 177 -3.07 10.13 24.06
N ASP A 178 -3.41 9.87 25.31
CA ASP A 178 -2.41 9.60 26.34
C ASP A 178 -1.81 8.22 26.06
N MET A 179 -0.55 8.20 25.64
CA MET A 179 0.14 6.97 25.27
C MET A 179 0.37 6.04 26.47
N ARG A 180 0.50 6.59 27.69
CA ARG A 180 0.65 5.76 28.90
C ARG A 180 -0.67 5.08 29.21
N GLU A 181 -1.76 5.84 29.18
CA GLU A 181 -3.10 5.29 29.39
C GLU A 181 -3.43 4.22 28.32
N ALA A 182 -3.22 4.55 27.05
CA ALA A 182 -3.55 3.68 25.91
C ALA A 182 -2.83 2.33 25.93
N TYR A 183 -1.64 2.25 26.53
CA TYR A 183 -0.84 1.02 26.59
C TYR A 183 -0.81 0.37 27.98
N SER A 184 -1.41 1.00 29.00
CA SER A 184 -1.32 0.57 30.40
C SER A 184 -1.69 -0.91 30.59
N GLU A 185 -2.88 -1.33 30.11
CA GLU A 185 -3.35 -2.71 30.22
C GLU A 185 -2.48 -3.68 29.39
N ALA A 186 -2.15 -3.29 28.15
CA ALA A 186 -1.38 -4.12 27.23
C ALA A 186 0.03 -4.42 27.76
N LEU A 187 0.65 -3.47 28.47
CA LEU A 187 2.00 -3.59 29.00
C LEU A 187 2.12 -4.50 30.22
N VAL A 188 1.07 -4.66 31.02
CA VAL A 188 1.07 -5.53 32.21
C VAL A 188 1.48 -6.96 31.86
N THR A 189 1.08 -7.44 30.69
CA THR A 189 1.35 -8.80 30.22
C THR A 189 2.68 -8.96 29.47
N LYS A 190 3.43 -7.87 29.26
CA LYS A 190 4.70 -7.90 28.52
C LYS A 190 5.87 -8.17 29.45
N SER A 191 6.99 -8.60 28.86
CA SER A 191 8.23 -8.82 29.60
C SER A 191 8.73 -7.52 30.23
N GLY A 192 9.44 -7.63 31.36
CA GLY A 192 10.05 -6.47 32.01
C GLY A 192 10.98 -5.68 31.06
N ALA A 193 11.67 -6.37 30.14
CA ALA A 193 12.48 -5.72 29.11
C ALA A 193 11.65 -4.82 28.19
N MET A 194 10.46 -5.27 27.77
CA MET A 194 9.56 -4.46 26.94
C MET A 194 9.01 -3.27 27.73
N GLN A 195 8.63 -3.47 28.99
CA GLN A 195 8.18 -2.39 29.86
C GLN A 195 9.26 -1.31 30.02
N VAL A 196 10.53 -1.70 30.21
CA VAL A 196 11.66 -0.76 30.28
C VAL A 196 11.84 0.04 28.99
N VAL A 197 11.69 -0.60 27.81
CA VAL A 197 11.75 0.12 26.53
C VAL A 197 10.64 1.16 26.44
N PHE A 198 9.42 0.82 26.85
CA PHE A 198 8.31 1.78 26.84
C PHE A 198 8.58 2.98 27.75
N GLU A 199 9.02 2.74 28.99
CA GLU A 199 9.30 3.80 29.95
C GLU A 199 10.48 4.70 29.57
N SER A 200 11.55 4.11 29.01
CA SER A 200 12.79 4.86 28.75
C SER A 200 12.88 5.47 27.35
N GLN A 201 12.17 4.92 26.35
CA GLN A 201 12.33 5.32 24.96
C GLN A 201 11.03 5.75 24.28
N ILE A 202 9.89 5.14 24.64
CA ILE A 202 8.61 5.43 23.96
C ILE A 202 7.89 6.58 24.64
N PHE A 203 7.46 6.42 25.90
CA PHE A 203 6.65 7.43 26.58
C PHE A 203 7.30 8.83 26.65
N PRO A 204 8.62 8.98 26.86
CA PRO A 204 9.25 10.30 26.85
C PRO A 204 9.10 11.07 25.53
N GLN A 205 8.84 10.40 24.40
CA GLN A 205 8.59 11.04 23.10
C GLN A 205 7.17 11.60 22.97
N PHE A 206 6.28 11.28 23.91
CA PHE A 206 4.87 11.67 23.92
C PHE A 206 4.45 12.40 25.18
N ASP A 207 5.31 12.46 26.20
CA ASP A 207 5.17 13.30 27.40
C ASP A 207 5.42 14.78 27.04
N TYR A 208 4.62 15.33 26.12
CA TYR A 208 4.54 16.78 25.89
C TYR A 208 3.68 17.42 26.99
N PRO A 209 3.97 18.65 27.44
CA PRO A 209 3.10 19.32 28.41
C PRO A 209 1.68 19.38 27.84
N LEU A 210 0.75 18.75 28.56
CA LEU A 210 -0.67 18.95 28.33
C LEU A 210 -0.93 20.44 28.61
N SER A 211 -1.15 21.20 27.55
CA SER A 211 -1.60 22.58 27.67
C SER A 211 -2.93 22.56 28.42
N ASN A 212 -2.95 23.19 29.61
CA ASN A 212 -4.15 23.43 30.41
C ASN A 212 -5.28 24.08 29.59
#